data_AF-A0A7K2E498-F1
#
_entry.id   AF-A0A7K2E498-F1
#
_cell.length_a   1.000
_cell.length_b   1.000
_cell.length_c   1.000
_cell.angle_alpha   90.00
_cell.angle_beta   90.00
_cell.angle_gamma   90.00
#
_symmetry.space_group_name_H-M   'P 1'
#
loop_
_entity.id
_entity.type
_entity.pdbx_description
1 polymer ?
#
loop_
_entity_poly.entity_id
_entity_poly.type
_entity_poly.pdbx_seq_one_letter_code
_entity_poly.pdbx_strand_id
1 'polypeptide(L)' 'MSANEDPYADIEVEVLDEAGIEELISNALAEAGYSWEALQDQARAGRFTNETAREAWFVVSTFAEPSPA' A
#
# COMPACT_ATOMS: atom_id res chain seq x y z
N MET A 1 44.91 1.44 0.06
CA MET A 1 43.76 1.05 0.89
C MET A 1 42.54 1.58 0.17
N SER A 2 41.82 0.73 -0.56
CA SER A 2 40.56 1.13 -1.18
C SER A 2 39.53 1.26 -0.07
N ALA A 3 38.97 2.45 0.10
CA ALA A 3 37.83 2.64 0.99
C ALA A 3 36.73 1.70 0.51
N ASN A 4 36.29 0.82 1.41
CA ASN A 4 35.12 -0.01 1.20
C ASN A 4 33.93 0.92 1.38
N GLU A 5 33.58 1.68 0.34
CA GLU A 5 32.40 2.53 0.33
C GLU A 5 31.19 1.60 0.33
N ASP A 6 30.50 1.55 1.48
CA ASP A 6 29.33 0.71 1.64
C ASP A 6 28.27 1.18 0.62
N PRO A 7 27.91 0.38 -0.39
CA PRO A 7 27.10 0.82 -1.51
C PRO A 7 25.64 1.10 -1.12
N TYR A 8 25.30 0.91 0.16
CA TYR A 8 23.96 1.07 0.72
C TYR A 8 23.86 2.24 1.72
N ALA A 9 24.91 3.04 1.88
CA ALA A 9 24.92 4.18 2.80
C ALA A 9 23.86 5.26 2.50
N ASP A 10 23.25 5.23 1.31
CA ASP A 10 22.21 6.18 0.84
C ASP A 10 20.78 5.61 0.95
N ILE A 11 20.60 4.37 1.41
CA ILE A 11 19.25 3.79 1.53
C ILE A 11 18.60 4.29 2.84
N GLU A 12 17.71 5.26 2.70
CA GLU A 12 16.84 5.72 3.79
C GLU A 12 15.59 4.82 3.87
N VAL A 13 15.40 4.17 5.02
CA VAL A 13 14.20 3.38 5.33
C VAL A 13 13.33 4.19 6.28
N GLU A 14 12.17 4.62 5.79
CA GLU A 14 11.13 5.20 6.63
C GLU A 14 10.33 4.10 7.31
N VAL A 15 10.22 4.16 8.63
CA VAL A 15 9.38 3.26 9.43
C VAL A 15 8.12 4.01 9.81
N LEU A 16 6.98 3.54 9.32
CA LEU A 16 5.68 4.13 9.59
C LEU A 16 5.11 3.54 10.89
N ASP A 17 4.58 4.41 11.74
CA ASP A 17 3.71 4.01 12.84
C ASP A 17 2.26 3.80 12.35
N GLU A 18 1.38 3.38 13.26
CA GLU A 18 -0.03 3.09 12.97
C GLU A 18 -0.74 4.27 12.28
N ALA A 19 -0.52 5.50 12.73
CA ALA A 19 -1.16 6.67 12.14
C ALA A 19 -0.66 6.94 10.72
N GLY A 20 0.63 6.71 10.47
CA GLY A 20 1.20 6.80 9.12
C GLY A 20 0.62 5.75 8.16
N ILE A 21 0.39 4.55 8.66
CA ILE A 21 -0.27 3.48 7.90
C ILE A 21 -1.73 3.85 7.59
N GLU A 22 -2.49 4.35 8.57
CA GLU A 22 -3.87 4.79 8.38
C GLU A 22 -3.99 5.93 7.36
N GLU A 23 -3.07 6.89 7.40
CA GLU A 23 -3.01 7.99 6.42
C GLU A 23 -2.74 7.47 5.01
N LEU A 24 -1.78 6.56 4.85
CA LEU A 24 -1.48 5.92 3.56
C LEU A 24 -2.67 5.17 2.98
N ILE A 25 -3.35 4.37 3.80
CA ILE A 25 -4.57 3.66 3.40
C ILE A 25 -5.65 4.66 2.97
N SER A 26 -5.89 5.69 3.78
CA SER A 26 -6.91 6.69 3.52
C SER A 26 -6.64 7.46 2.23
N ASN A 27 -5.38 7.84 2.00
CA ASN A 27 -4.96 8.53 0.79
C ASN A 27 -5.13 7.64 -0.44
N ALA A 28 -4.67 6.39 -0.40
CA ALA A 28 -4.81 5.46 -1.52
C ALA A 28 -6.28 5.22 -1.92
N LEU A 29 -7.17 5.07 -0.93
CA LEU A 29 -8.62 4.93 -1.18
C LEU A 29 -9.24 6.20 -1.77
N ALA A 30 -8.84 7.37 -1.25
CA ALA A 30 -9.33 8.67 -1.73
C ALA A 30 -8.89 8.94 -3.17
N GLU A 31 -7.63 8.67 -3.51
CA GLU A 31 -7.08 8.81 -4.87
C GLU A 31 -7.78 7.88 -5.86
N ALA A 32 -8.05 6.64 -5.45
CA ALA A 32 -8.75 5.69 -6.29
C ALA A 32 -10.26 5.98 -6.41
N GLY A 33 -10.83 6.73 -5.48
CA GLY A 33 -12.27 6.99 -5.42
C GLY A 33 -13.10 5.74 -5.12
N TYR A 34 -12.51 4.75 -4.45
CA TYR A 34 -13.16 3.49 -4.08
C TYR A 34 -13.14 3.30 -2.56
N SER A 35 -14.18 2.67 -2.03
CA SER A 35 -14.14 2.15 -0.67
C SER A 35 -13.32 0.87 -0.60
N TRP A 36 -12.83 0.53 0.59
CA TRP A 36 -12.16 -0.75 0.84
C TRP A 36 -13.01 -1.95 0.43
N GLU A 37 -14.30 -1.95 0.75
CA GLU A 37 -15.24 -3.01 0.36
C GLU A 37 -15.39 -3.14 -1.16
N ALA A 38 -15.40 -2.02 -1.89
CA ALA A 38 -15.49 -2.03 -3.34
C ALA A 38 -14.23 -2.63 -3.99
N LEU A 39 -13.05 -2.34 -3.43
CA LEU A 39 -11.79 -2.96 -3.88
C LEU A 39 -11.74 -4.46 -3.55
N GLN A 40 -12.23 -4.87 -2.38
CA GLN A 40 -12.35 -6.29 -2.03
C GLN A 40 -13.27 -7.05 -3.00
N ASP A 41 -14.41 -6.48 -3.37
CA ASP A 41 -15.34 -7.10 -4.34
C ASP A 41 -14.68 -7.28 -5.71
N GLN A 42 -13.97 -6.25 -6.19
CA GLN A 42 -13.20 -6.32 -7.43
C GLN A 42 -12.08 -7.38 -7.38
N ALA A 43 -11.34 -7.44 -6.28
CA ALA A 43 -10.31 -8.45 -6.07
C ALA A 43 -10.90 -9.88 -6.07
N ARG A 44 -12.05 -10.08 -5.40
CA ARG A 44 -12.78 -11.37 -5.40
C ARG A 44 -13.32 -11.74 -6.78
N ALA A 45 -13.74 -10.75 -7.57
CA ALA A 45 -14.13 -10.94 -8.96
C ALA A 45 -12.94 -11.20 -9.90
N GLY A 46 -11.71 -11.09 -9.41
CA GLY A 46 -10.48 -11.31 -10.18
C GLY A 46 -10.17 -10.22 -11.20
N ARG A 47 -10.82 -9.06 -11.11
CA ARG A 47 -10.65 -7.94 -12.06
C ARG A 47 -10.87 -6.59 -11.37
N PHE A 48 -9.97 -5.66 -11.67
CA PHE A 48 -10.13 -4.26 -11.29
C PHE A 48 -10.72 -3.46 -12.45
N THR A 49 -11.48 -2.42 -12.14
CA THR A 49 -12.12 -1.55 -13.13
C THR A 49 -11.13 -0.65 -13.86
N ASN A 50 -10.04 -0.27 -13.20
CA ASN A 50 -8.95 0.53 -13.75
C ASN A 50 -7.63 0.26 -12.99
N GLU A 51 -6.53 0.85 -13.47
CA GLU A 51 -5.20 0.70 -12.85
C GLU A 51 -5.16 1.31 -11.45
N THR A 52 -5.75 2.48 -11.24
CA THR A 52 -5.76 3.16 -9.93
C THR A 52 -6.43 2.32 -8.83
N ALA A 53 -7.51 1.60 -9.15
CA ALA A 53 -8.16 0.67 -8.24
C ALA A 53 -7.26 -0.53 -7.90
N ARG A 54 -6.51 -1.03 -8.89
CA ARG A 54 -5.54 -2.11 -8.70
C ARG A 54 -4.38 -1.66 -7.82
N GLU A 55 -3.82 -0.48 -8.07
CA GLU A 55 -2.73 0.11 -7.28
C GLU A 55 -3.16 0.34 -5.83
N ALA A 56 -4.32 0.95 -5.62
CA ALA A 56 -4.88 1.15 -4.28
C ALA A 56 -5.12 -0.18 -3.57
N TRP A 57 -5.59 -1.22 -4.27
CA TRP A 57 -5.72 -2.55 -3.67
C TRP A 57 -4.37 -3.09 -3.19
N PHE A 58 -3.29 -2.96 -3.96
CA PHE A 58 -1.97 -3.43 -3.54
C PHE A 58 -1.45 -2.70 -2.30
N VAL A 59 -1.60 -1.38 -2.24
CA VAL A 59 -1.22 -0.59 -1.07
C VAL A 59 -2.06 -1.01 0.13
N VAL A 60 -3.39 -0.94 0.01
CA VAL A 60 -4.28 -1.15 1.14
C VAL A 60 -4.24 -2.60 1.64
N SER A 61 -4.22 -3.59 0.76
CA SER A 61 -4.17 -5.02 1.17
C SER A 61 -2.88 -5.44 1.85
N THR A 62 -1.79 -4.66 1.70
CA THR A 62 -0.53 -4.90 2.39
C THR A 62 -0.64 -4.60 3.88
N PHE A 63 -1.49 -3.64 4.25
CA PHE A 63 -1.57 -3.11 5.62
C PHE A 63 -2.92 -3.36 6.30
N ALA A 64 -3.99 -3.44 5.52
CA ALA A 64 -5.32 -3.74 6.03
C ALA A 64 -5.37 -5.21 6.45
N GLU A 65 -5.49 -5.46 7.74
CA GLU A 65 -5.76 -6.79 8.25
C GLU A 65 -7.03 -7.34 7.58
N PRO A 66 -7.04 -8.61 7.12
CA PRO A 66 -8.30 -9.24 6.77
C PRO A 66 -9.11 -9.33 8.06
N SER A 67 -10.11 -8.46 8.21
CA SER A 67 -11.00 -8.48 9.38
C SER A 67 -11.45 -9.94 9.60
N PRO A 68 -11.13 -10.57 10.73
CA PRO A 68 -11.64 -11.90 11.02
C PRO A 68 -13.16 -11.79 11.07
N ALA A 69 -13.83 -12.55 10.19
CA ALA A 69 -15.28 -12.64 10.12
C ALA A 69 -15.87 -13.29 11.37
#